data_AF-A0A7C1ZXA9-F1
#
_entry.id   AF-A0A7C1ZXA9-F1
#
_cell.length_a   1.000
_cell.length_b   1.000
_cell.length_c   1.000
_cell.angle_alpha   90.00
_cell.angle_beta   90.00
_cell.angle_gamma   90.00
#
_symmetry.space_group_name_H-M   'P 1'
#
loop_
_entity.id
_entity.type
_entity.pdbx_description
1 polymer ?
#
loop_
_entity_poly.entity_id
_entity_poly.type
_entity_poly.pdbx_seq_one_letter_code
_entity_poly.pdbx_strand_id
1 'polypeptide(L)'
;MGTQGEEGDGDQEDGNNFYLYKVTSVWDKDKGRAKKTTQKFLGTITPDGLVEPRHERMEASLNNIAVKEFGATNFLLEANDDIKERLKALYPDTWKELF
;
A
#
# COMPACT_ATOMS: atom_id res chain seq x y z
N MET A 1 -11.63 28.41 -10.94
CA MET A 1 -11.71 28.15 -9.48
C MET A 1 -12.66 26.98 -9.28
N GLY A 2 -12.12 25.76 -9.08
CA GLY A 2 -12.92 24.57 -8.82
C GLY A 2 -13.42 24.60 -7.38
N THR A 3 -14.73 24.44 -7.18
CA THR A 3 -15.33 24.35 -5.85
C THR A 3 -14.80 23.09 -5.18
N GLN A 4 -13.97 23.24 -4.14
CA GLN A 4 -13.53 22.14 -3.29
C GLN A 4 -14.76 21.54 -2.62
N GLY A 5 -15.08 20.29 -2.97
CA GLY A 5 -16.14 19.55 -2.31
C GLY A 5 -15.67 19.04 -0.95
N GLU A 6 -16.56 19.03 0.03
CA GLU A 6 -16.27 18.42 1.33
C GLU A 6 -16.10 16.90 1.14
N GLU A 7 -14.92 16.39 1.52
CA GLU A 7 -14.62 14.96 1.55
C GLU A 7 -15.08 14.36 2.88
N GLY A 8 -15.69 13.18 2.83
CA GLY A 8 -16.09 12.44 4.02
C GLY A 8 -16.27 10.95 3.71
N ASP A 9 -16.45 10.17 4.75
CA ASP A 9 -16.71 8.74 4.63
C ASP A 9 -18.21 8.47 4.72
N GLY A 10 -18.68 7.49 3.95
CA GLY A 10 -20.08 7.06 3.92
C GLY A 10 -20.17 5.55 3.98
N ASP A 11 -21.10 5.07 4.80
CA ASP A 11 -21.37 3.65 4.96
C ASP A 11 -22.63 3.24 4.19
N GLN A 12 -22.59 2.05 3.61
CA GLN A 12 -23.74 1.39 2.99
C GLN A 12 -23.94 0.02 3.65
N GLU A 13 -25.15 -0.23 4.14
CA GLU A 13 -25.56 -1.52 4.70
C GLU A 13 -26.28 -2.33 3.63
N ASP A 14 -25.86 -3.59 3.45
CA ASP A 14 -26.58 -4.58 2.65
C ASP A 14 -26.68 -5.89 3.45
N GLY A 15 -27.87 -6.13 4.01
CA GLY A 15 -28.14 -7.27 4.87
C GLY A 15 -27.30 -7.25 6.15
N ASN A 16 -26.28 -8.10 6.21
CA ASN A 16 -25.39 -8.25 7.38
C ASN A 16 -23.97 -7.73 7.12
N ASN A 17 -23.76 -7.04 5.99
CA ASN A 17 -22.48 -6.50 5.58
C ASN A 17 -22.53 -4.98 5.54
N PHE A 18 -21.50 -4.36 6.09
CA PHE A 18 -21.30 -2.91 6.09
C PHE A 18 -20.16 -2.57 5.16
N TYR A 19 -20.39 -1.67 4.20
CA TYR A 19 -19.42 -1.29 3.18
C TYR A 19 -19.06 0.19 3.34
N LEU A 20 -17.78 0.48 3.47
CA LEU A 20 -17.24 1.83 3.62
C LEU A 20 -16.85 2.39 2.25
N TYR A 21 -17.28 3.62 1.98
CA TYR A 21 -16.95 4.34 0.76
C TYR A 21 -16.46 5.76 1.06
N LYS A 22 -15.49 6.24 0.28
CA LYS A 22 -15.13 7.65 0.21
C LYS A 22 -16.21 8.39 -0.57
N VAL A 23 -16.78 9.42 0.04
CA VAL A 23 -17.83 10.26 -0.56
C VAL A 23 -17.32 11.70 -0.63
N THR A 24 -17.69 12.40 -1.69
CA THR A 24 -17.38 13.83 -1.86
C THR A 24 -18.64 14.58 -2.21
N SER A 25 -18.78 15.80 -1.71
CA SER A 25 -19.93 16.65 -2.01
C SER A 25 -19.55 17.72 -3.03
N VAL A 26 -19.98 17.57 -4.28
CA VAL A 26 -19.68 18.54 -5.35
C VAL A 26 -20.90 19.43 -5.57
N TRP A 27 -20.67 20.74 -5.72
CA TRP A 27 -21.75 21.70 -5.98
C TRP A 27 -22.34 21.51 -7.38
N ASP A 28 -23.62 21.17 -7.46
CA ASP A 28 -24.36 21.02 -8.71
C ASP A 28 -25.07 22.35 -9.03
N LYS A 29 -24.59 23.05 -10.06
CA LYS A 29 -25.10 24.37 -10.46
C LYS A 29 -26.50 24.28 -11.07
N ASP A 30 -26.84 23.18 -11.72
CA ASP A 30 -28.13 22.99 -12.38
C ASP A 30 -29.24 22.72 -11.36
N LYS A 31 -28.88 22.05 -10.25
CA LYS A 31 -29.82 21.74 -9.14
C LYS A 31 -29.74 22.73 -7.99
N GLY A 32 -28.83 23.70 -8.04
CA GLY A 32 -28.63 24.72 -7.01
C GLY A 32 -28.28 24.16 -5.61
N ARG A 33 -27.69 22.95 -5.54
CA ARG A 33 -27.40 22.28 -4.27
C ARG A 33 -26.17 21.39 -4.36
N ALA A 34 -25.55 21.09 -3.22
CA ALA A 34 -24.49 20.10 -3.14
C ALA A 34 -25.04 18.69 -3.46
N LYS A 35 -24.30 17.94 -4.29
CA LYS A 35 -24.59 16.55 -4.65
C LYS A 35 -23.50 15.64 -4.09
N LYS A 36 -23.90 14.73 -3.21
CA LYS A 36 -23.04 13.63 -2.74
C LYS A 36 -22.70 12.71 -3.91
N THR A 37 -21.41 12.46 -4.09
CA THR A 37 -20.85 11.59 -5.12
C THR A 37 -19.92 10.59 -4.46
N THR A 38 -20.30 9.31 -4.51
CA THR A 38 -19.47 8.19 -4.05
C THR A 38 -18.29 8.01 -5.00
N GLN A 39 -17.07 8.03 -4.47
CA GLN A 39 -15.84 7.94 -5.27
C GLN A 39 -15.21 6.55 -5.21
N LYS A 40 -14.81 6.11 -4.02
CA LYS A 40 -13.94 4.94 -3.86
C LYS A 40 -14.50 3.99 -2.80
N PHE A 41 -14.44 2.70 -3.07
CA PHE A 41 -14.70 1.67 -2.06
C PHE A 41 -13.47 1.50 -1.16
N LEU A 42 -13.65 1.70 0.14
CA LEU A 42 -12.58 1.64 1.15
C LEU A 42 -12.51 0.31 1.89
N GLY A 43 -13.55 -0.52 1.83
CA GLY A 43 -13.52 -1.85 2.44
C GLY A 43 -14.86 -2.25 3.08
N THR A 44 -14.85 -3.43 3.71
CA THR A 44 -16.01 -3.97 4.41
C THR A 44 -15.76 -3.89 5.92
N ILE A 45 -16.70 -3.30 6.66
CA ILE A 45 -16.66 -3.23 8.11
C ILE A 45 -17.18 -4.58 8.65
N THR A 46 -16.32 -5.25 9.41
CA THR A 46 -16.62 -6.48 10.14
C THR A 46 -16.54 -6.23 11.65
N PRO A 47 -17.07 -7.12 12.51
CA PRO A 47 -16.97 -6.97 13.97
C PRO A 47 -15.53 -6.81 14.49
N ASP A 48 -14.56 -7.42 13.78
CA ASP A 48 -13.14 -7.38 14.12
C ASP A 48 -12.40 -6.14 13.57
N GLY A 49 -13.08 -5.31 12.76
CA GLY A 49 -12.52 -4.10 12.16
C GLY A 49 -12.81 -3.92 10.67
N LEU A 50 -12.18 -2.89 10.07
CA LEU A 50 -12.30 -2.59 8.64
C LEU A 50 -11.39 -3.51 7.82
N VAL A 51 -11.98 -4.25 6.89
CA VAL A 51 -11.29 -5.13 5.96
C VAL A 51 -11.12 -4.42 4.62
N GLU A 52 -9.88 -4.03 4.32
CA GLU A 52 -9.51 -3.36 3.07
C GLU A 52 -9.80 -4.20 1.81
N PRO A 53 -9.97 -3.58 0.64
CA PRO A 53 -10.13 -4.26 -0.63
C PRO A 53 -8.97 -5.22 -0.92
N ARG A 54 -9.25 -6.31 -1.64
CA ARG A 54 -8.25 -7.36 -1.93
C ARG A 54 -7.00 -6.82 -2.62
N HIS A 55 -7.15 -5.84 -3.52
CA HIS A 55 -6.02 -5.28 -4.27
C HIS A 55 -5.05 -4.51 -3.36
N GLU A 56 -5.55 -3.70 -2.42
CA GLU A 56 -4.71 -2.95 -1.48
C GLU A 56 -3.97 -3.89 -0.52
N ARG A 57 -4.66 -4.94 -0.05
CA ARG A 57 -4.02 -6.00 0.76
C ARG A 57 -2.91 -6.72 0.00
N MET A 58 -3.10 -7.00 -1.29
CA MET A 58 -2.07 -7.63 -2.11
C MET A 58 -0.84 -6.72 -2.26
N GLU A 59 -1.02 -5.44 -2.60
CA GLU A 59 0.07 -4.47 -2.68
C GLU A 59 0.84 -4.34 -1.36
N ALA A 60 0.12 -4.24 -0.22
CA ALA A 60 0.74 -4.20 1.10
C ALA A 60 1.56 -5.47 1.39
N SER A 61 1.06 -6.65 1.01
CA SER A 61 1.78 -7.91 1.21
C SER A 61 3.05 -8.01 0.36
N LEU A 62 3.02 -7.52 -0.89
CA LEU A 62 4.19 -7.50 -1.78
C LEU A 62 5.30 -6.60 -1.21
N ASN A 63 4.93 -5.43 -0.69
CA ASN A 63 5.88 -4.52 -0.03
C ASN A 63 6.53 -5.17 1.20
N ASN A 64 5.76 -5.90 2.01
CA ASN A 64 6.30 -6.61 3.17
C ASN A 64 7.27 -7.75 2.79
N ILE A 65 6.98 -8.48 1.71
CA ILE A 65 7.88 -9.52 1.18
C ILE A 65 9.22 -8.89 0.75
N ALA A 66 9.18 -7.79 -0.02
CA ALA A 66 10.39 -7.11 -0.47
C ALA A 66 11.29 -6.65 0.69
N VAL A 67 10.71 -6.15 1.79
CA VAL A 67 11.46 -5.74 2.98
C VAL A 67 12.14 -6.94 3.66
N LYS A 68 11.44 -8.08 3.75
CA LYS A 68 12.02 -9.30 4.34
C LYS A 68 13.18 -9.86 3.52
N GLU A 69 13.03 -9.90 2.20
CA GLU A 69 14.09 -10.32 1.28
C GLU A 69 15.31 -9.41 1.36
N PHE A 70 15.10 -8.09 1.41
CA PHE A 70 16.19 -7.12 1.60
C PHE A 70 16.92 -7.37 2.92
N GLY A 71 16.20 -7.57 4.03
CA GLY A 71 16.81 -7.81 5.34
C GLY A 71 17.64 -9.10 5.38
N ALA A 72 17.11 -10.20 4.85
CA ALA A 72 17.83 -11.47 4.78
C ALA A 72 19.08 -11.37 3.90
N THR A 73 18.96 -10.74 2.74
CA THR A 73 20.08 -10.54 1.81
C THR A 73 21.13 -9.64 2.44
N ASN A 74 20.74 -8.50 3.02
CA ASN A 74 21.66 -7.57 3.67
C ASN A 74 22.39 -8.23 4.85
N PHE A 75 21.68 -9.02 5.66
CA PHE A 75 22.30 -9.77 6.75
C PHE A 75 23.36 -10.76 6.24
N LEU A 76 23.07 -11.51 5.17
CA LEU A 76 24.06 -12.42 4.57
C LEU A 76 25.26 -11.66 3.98
N LEU A 77 25.03 -10.50 3.37
CA LEU A 77 26.11 -9.67 2.84
C LEU A 77 27.01 -9.13 3.96
N GLU A 78 26.42 -8.61 5.05
CA GLU A 78 27.15 -8.10 6.22
C GLU A 78 27.89 -9.22 6.97
N ALA A 79 27.26 -10.39 7.11
CA ALA A 79 27.86 -11.52 7.82
C ALA A 79 29.08 -12.11 7.10
N ASN A 80 29.18 -11.92 5.77
CA ASN A 80 30.27 -12.44 4.94
C ASN A 80 31.18 -11.34 4.38
N ASP A 81 31.20 -10.15 5.00
CA ASP A 81 32.02 -9.03 4.53
C ASP A 81 33.53 -9.36 4.59
N ASP A 82 33.93 -10.22 5.53
CA ASP A 82 35.31 -10.72 5.63
C ASP A 82 35.70 -11.61 4.44
N ILE A 83 34.79 -12.47 3.96
CA ILE A 83 34.97 -13.29 2.76
C ILE A 83 35.10 -12.37 1.54
N LYS A 84 34.23 -11.37 1.44
CA LYS A 84 34.21 -10.39 0.36
C LYS A 84 35.52 -9.59 0.29
N GLU A 85 36.04 -9.11 1.42
CA GLU A 85 37.33 -8.40 1.47
C GLU A 85 38.51 -9.30 1.09
N ARG A 86 38.49 -10.58 1.50
CA ARG A 86 39.51 -11.56 1.07
C ARG A 86 39.44 -11.85 -0.42
N LEU A 87 38.23 -11.97 -0.98
CA LEU A 87 38.05 -12.17 -2.42
C LEU A 87 38.54 -10.97 -3.22
N LYS A 88 38.27 -9.73 -2.77
CA LYS A 88 38.81 -8.51 -3.39
C LYS A 88 40.34 -8.48 -3.39
N ALA A 89 40.97 -8.93 -2.31
CA ALA A 89 42.42 -8.95 -2.19
C ALA A 89 43.09 -10.00 -3.09
N LEU A 90 42.46 -11.16 -3.26
CA LEU A 90 43.01 -12.29 -4.03
C LEU A 90 42.62 -12.25 -5.52
N TYR A 91 41.43 -11.75 -5.83
CA TYR A 91 40.83 -11.75 -7.16
C TYR A 91 40.19 -10.37 -7.46
N PRO A 92 40.96 -9.28 -7.53
CA PRO A 92 40.44 -7.91 -7.63
C PRO A 92 39.57 -7.66 -8.88
N ASP A 93 39.80 -8.42 -9.96
CA ASP A 93 39.07 -8.24 -11.22
C ASP A 93 37.81 -9.12 -11.32
N THR A 94 37.72 -10.20 -10.55
CA THR A 94 36.64 -11.21 -10.67
C THR A 94 35.89 -11.51 -9.37
N TRP A 95 36.24 -10.87 -8.24
CA TRP A 95 35.61 -11.11 -6.94
C TRP A 95 34.08 -10.94 -6.96
N LYS A 96 33.55 -10.07 -7.83
CA LYS A 96 32.10 -9.85 -7.99
C LYS A 96 31.35 -11.00 -8.64
N GLU A 97 32.04 -11.85 -9.41
CA GLU A 97 31.44 -13.04 -10.02
C GLU A 97 31.50 -14.24 -9.06
N LEU A 98 32.39 -14.16 -8.06
CA LEU A 98 32.63 -15.21 -7.06
C LEU A 98 31.80 -15.03 -5.78
N PHE A 99 31.22 -13.85 -5.56
CA PHE A 99 30.45 -13.47 -4.36
C PHE A 99 29.05 -13.03 -4.74
#